data_AF-A0A3A3G914-F1
#
_entry.id   AF-A0A3A3G914-F1
#
_cell.length_a   1.000
_cell.length_b   1.000
_cell.length_c   1.000
_cell.angle_alpha   90.00
_cell.angle_beta   90.00
_cell.angle_gamma   90.00
#
_symmetry.space_group_name_H-M   'P 1'
#
loop_
_entity.id
_entity.type
_entity.pdbx_description
1 polymer ?
#
loop_
_entity_poly.entity_id
_entity_poly.type
_entity_poly.pdbx_seq_one_letter_code
_entity_poly.pdbx_strand_id
1 'polypeptide(L)'
;MKQEATGLWKETKGWIGRLSTAICALLMIAALWMAWGTKEASEPLAYAASPASHQAVPMAYNAEAAAARVDYGEAVSIQISGEKEEAVAALSARGTSSETSKASLQLAAVKEQDTGTLSQDVEEKKPDKVVYLTFDDGPSVHTKDVLDILAKERVKATFFVLGQHAKRDQEMVQTIAEAGHAIGNHSYNHEYKELYGSFREFWRQIRETGKVLEDILGYEPRLVRAPGGTAMNFDKQYFELMQQAGYLVYDWHVDSGDSKRRGVPAKEIVSSVKQGALLKETVVLMHDGAGHGETVKALPEIIRYYKDKGYTFDVLKPEVKPVQFHVASTKRWARSLVSSAWIEANIQSVNVSGPVKPEPKMVMDVHTDQGSLHLEPDQFLSYEDTTYVPLRMLVQQLGGTVRWNAEANRVDVDWNGKGAGFDLTGAQIAFADEDEETVPLKAVTERSLTWVPLRDVLNVFGVKLTAYEVTPLQEEV
;
A
#
# COMPACT_ATOMS: atom_id res chain seq x y z
N MET A 1 36.01 53.50 -80.74
CA MET A 1 34.76 53.09 -80.04
C MET A 1 34.23 51.72 -80.52
N LYS A 2 35.06 50.67 -80.60
CA LYS A 2 34.59 49.29 -80.92
C LYS A 2 35.26 48.18 -80.11
N GLN A 3 36.00 48.52 -79.05
CA GLN A 3 36.64 47.54 -78.16
C GLN A 3 36.18 47.58 -76.69
N GLU A 4 35.35 48.55 -76.28
CA GLU A 4 34.83 48.60 -74.89
C GLU A 4 33.45 47.95 -74.72
N ALA A 5 32.76 47.58 -75.81
CA ALA A 5 31.41 47.00 -75.73
C ALA A 5 31.40 45.46 -75.54
N THR A 6 32.54 44.78 -75.69
CA THR A 6 32.62 43.31 -75.59
C THR A 6 32.96 42.81 -74.18
N GLY A 7 33.52 43.68 -73.32
CA GLY A 7 33.81 43.37 -71.90
C GLY A 7 32.55 43.36 -71.03
N LEU A 8 31.71 44.40 -71.14
CA LEU A 8 30.49 44.53 -70.34
C LEU A 8 29.46 43.41 -70.61
N TRP A 9 29.41 42.86 -71.82
CA TRP A 9 28.49 41.77 -72.17
C TRP A 9 28.93 40.39 -71.68
N LYS A 10 30.22 40.18 -71.37
CA LYS A 10 30.72 38.93 -70.78
C LYS A 10 30.55 38.90 -69.26
N GLU A 11 30.74 40.02 -68.58
CA GLU A 11 30.54 40.12 -67.13
C GLU A 11 29.07 40.03 -66.73
N THR A 12 28.17 40.63 -67.51
CA THR A 12 26.71 40.53 -67.29
C THR A 12 26.16 39.12 -67.48
N LYS A 13 26.67 38.35 -68.46
CA LYS A 13 26.30 36.91 -68.60
C LYS A 13 26.82 36.05 -67.46
N GLY A 14 28.00 36.34 -66.93
CA GLY A 14 28.55 35.65 -65.75
C GLY A 14 27.75 35.94 -64.48
N TRP A 15 27.29 37.19 -64.33
CA TRP A 15 26.49 37.62 -63.19
C TRP A 15 25.06 37.06 -63.23
N ILE A 16 24.40 37.06 -64.39
CA ILE A 16 23.08 36.44 -64.58
C ILE A 16 23.16 34.91 -64.42
N GLY A 17 24.22 34.26 -64.89
CA GLY A 17 24.45 32.83 -64.68
C GLY A 17 24.64 32.49 -63.20
N ARG A 18 25.42 33.28 -62.47
CA ARG A 18 25.64 33.12 -61.02
C ARG A 18 24.38 33.41 -60.20
N LEU A 19 23.57 34.39 -60.60
CA LEU A 19 22.28 34.71 -59.99
C LEU A 19 21.27 33.59 -60.24
N SER A 20 21.22 33.03 -61.45
CA SER A 20 20.38 31.86 -61.76
C SER A 20 20.80 30.60 -60.99
N THR A 21 22.10 30.33 -60.83
CA THR A 21 22.55 29.20 -60.00
C THR A 21 22.31 29.42 -58.51
N ALA A 22 22.41 30.66 -58.01
CA ALA A 22 22.10 30.98 -56.62
C ALA A 22 20.59 30.90 -56.35
N ILE A 23 19.74 31.33 -57.29
CA ILE A 23 18.29 31.19 -57.22
C ILE A 23 17.89 29.72 -57.32
N CYS A 24 18.49 28.93 -58.21
CA CYS A 24 18.25 27.48 -58.27
C CYS A 24 18.75 26.75 -57.01
N ALA A 25 19.87 27.18 -56.41
CA ALA A 25 20.33 26.63 -55.14
C ALA A 25 19.41 27.00 -53.97
N LEU A 26 18.91 28.24 -53.92
CA LEU A 26 17.91 28.67 -52.94
C LEU A 26 16.55 27.98 -53.13
N LEU A 27 16.13 27.74 -54.38
CA LEU A 27 14.93 26.97 -54.68
C LEU A 27 15.10 25.48 -54.38
N MET A 28 16.30 24.92 -54.57
CA MET A 28 16.59 23.55 -54.15
C MET A 28 16.71 23.42 -52.63
N ILE A 29 17.26 24.42 -51.93
CA ILE A 29 17.26 24.46 -50.46
C ILE A 29 15.83 24.64 -49.93
N ALA A 30 15.01 25.49 -50.55
CA ALA A 30 13.59 25.64 -50.21
C ALA A 30 12.79 24.37 -50.53
N ALA A 31 13.08 23.68 -51.63
CA ALA A 31 12.48 22.39 -51.97
C ALA A 31 12.94 21.27 -51.03
N LEU A 32 14.19 21.28 -50.57
CA LEU A 32 14.70 20.40 -49.52
C LEU A 32 14.08 20.75 -48.15
N TRP A 33 13.82 22.02 -47.86
CA TRP A 33 13.11 22.45 -46.65
C TRP A 33 11.62 22.09 -46.68
N MET A 34 10.99 22.14 -47.86
CA MET A 34 9.61 21.67 -48.07
C MET A 34 9.51 20.13 -48.08
N ALA A 35 10.55 19.43 -48.58
CA ALA A 35 10.60 17.97 -48.60
C ALA A 35 11.05 17.35 -47.26
N TRP A 36 11.76 18.09 -46.39
CA TRP A 36 12.03 17.70 -45.00
C TRP A 36 11.04 18.30 -43.99
N GLY A 37 10.30 19.33 -44.40
CA GLY A 37 9.33 20.08 -43.59
C GLY A 37 7.90 19.57 -43.69
N THR A 38 7.70 18.24 -43.78
CA THR A 38 6.42 17.59 -43.47
C THR A 38 6.68 16.22 -42.86
N LYS A 39 7.32 16.17 -41.69
CA LYS A 39 6.79 15.33 -40.62
C LYS A 39 5.76 16.18 -39.92
N GLU A 40 4.48 15.94 -40.19
CA GLU A 40 3.43 16.39 -39.29
C GLU A 40 3.76 15.81 -37.91
N ALA A 41 4.33 16.66 -37.05
CA ALA A 41 4.13 16.51 -35.64
C ALA A 41 2.62 16.63 -35.45
N SER A 42 1.98 15.53 -35.02
CA SER A 42 0.60 15.55 -34.56
C SER A 42 0.43 16.75 -33.63
N GLU A 43 -0.47 17.65 -33.99
CA GLU A 43 -0.79 18.83 -33.19
C GLU A 43 -0.97 18.42 -31.72
N PRO A 44 -0.46 19.19 -30.74
CA PRO A 44 -0.90 19.02 -29.37
C PRO A 44 -2.39 19.35 -29.35
N LEU A 45 -3.24 18.33 -29.23
CA LEU A 45 -4.66 18.50 -28.95
C LEU A 45 -4.76 19.27 -27.63
N ALA A 46 -4.92 20.59 -27.76
CA ALA A 46 -5.26 21.46 -26.67
C ALA A 46 -6.61 20.97 -26.11
N TYR A 47 -6.61 20.56 -24.86
CA TYR A 47 -7.82 20.21 -24.13
C TYR A 47 -8.64 21.50 -23.94
N ALA A 48 -9.49 21.79 -24.93
CA ALA A 48 -10.50 22.81 -24.79
C ALA A 48 -11.56 22.27 -23.82
N ALA A 49 -11.53 22.76 -22.58
CA ALA A 49 -12.63 22.59 -21.64
C ALA A 49 -13.91 23.15 -22.28
N SER A 50 -14.84 22.26 -22.66
CA SER A 50 -16.19 22.66 -23.04
C SER A 50 -17.05 22.82 -21.78
N PRO A 51 -17.73 23.96 -21.58
CA PRO A 51 -18.65 24.15 -20.48
C PRO A 51 -20.03 23.54 -20.79
N ALA A 52 -20.67 23.03 -19.74
CA ALA A 52 -22.09 22.68 -19.64
C ALA A 52 -22.60 21.39 -20.34
N SER A 53 -22.90 20.38 -19.52
CA SER A 53 -24.26 19.84 -19.44
C SER A 53 -24.47 19.16 -18.10
N HIS A 54 -25.12 19.88 -17.18
CA HIS A 54 -25.80 19.29 -16.02
C HIS A 54 -26.96 18.43 -16.51
N GLN A 55 -27.02 17.17 -16.05
CA GLN A 55 -28.20 16.52 -15.47
C GLN A 55 -27.87 15.04 -15.25
N ALA A 56 -27.55 14.68 -14.00
CA ALA A 56 -27.50 13.30 -13.58
C ALA A 56 -28.93 12.80 -13.36
N VAL A 57 -29.35 11.79 -14.13
CA VAL A 57 -30.53 10.98 -13.82
C VAL A 57 -30.02 9.72 -13.11
N PRO A 58 -30.49 9.40 -11.89
CA PRO A 58 -30.07 8.18 -11.22
C PRO A 58 -30.79 6.97 -11.85
N MET A 59 -30.03 5.99 -12.34
CA MET A 59 -30.56 4.64 -12.52
C MET A 59 -30.50 3.92 -11.18
N ALA A 60 -31.67 3.59 -10.64
CA ALA A 60 -31.82 2.74 -9.48
C ALA A 60 -31.37 1.30 -9.81
N TYR A 61 -30.48 0.75 -8.99
CA TYR A 61 -30.20 -0.69 -8.96
C TYR A 61 -30.75 -1.23 -7.65
N ASN A 62 -31.63 -2.24 -7.75
CA ASN A 62 -32.28 -2.89 -6.63
C ASN A 62 -31.24 -3.60 -5.76
N ALA A 63 -31.15 -3.18 -4.49
CA ALA A 63 -30.35 -3.81 -3.46
C ALA A 63 -31.24 -4.72 -2.61
N GLU A 64 -31.38 -5.98 -3.01
CA GLU A 64 -32.07 -6.98 -2.19
C GLU A 64 -31.52 -8.38 -2.50
N ALA A 65 -30.28 -8.63 -2.05
CA ALA A 65 -29.71 -9.97 -1.79
C ALA A 65 -28.25 -9.87 -1.29
N ALA A 66 -28.02 -9.25 -0.13
CA ALA A 66 -26.75 -9.37 0.60
C ALA A 66 -26.96 -8.99 2.08
N ALA A 67 -27.90 -9.65 2.75
CA ALA A 67 -28.05 -9.58 4.19
C ALA A 67 -27.60 -10.92 4.79
N ALA A 68 -26.30 -11.06 4.99
CA ALA A 68 -25.71 -12.03 5.91
C ALA A 68 -24.43 -11.40 6.46
N ARG A 69 -24.59 -10.63 7.54
CA ARG A 69 -23.46 -10.08 8.32
C ARG A 69 -22.84 -11.23 9.10
N VAL A 70 -21.55 -11.49 8.86
CA VAL A 70 -20.69 -12.19 9.82
C VAL A 70 -19.87 -11.11 10.48
N ASP A 71 -20.09 -10.95 11.77
CA ASP A 71 -19.49 -9.96 12.65
C ASP A 71 -18.11 -10.50 13.11
N TYR A 72 -17.04 -9.78 12.82
CA TYR A 72 -15.71 -10.04 13.38
C TYR A 72 -15.16 -8.69 13.87
N GLY A 73 -15.14 -8.52 15.19
CA GLY A 73 -14.64 -7.31 15.82
C GLY A 73 -15.00 -7.21 17.29
N GLU A 74 -14.51 -8.14 18.12
CA GLU A 74 -14.47 -7.94 19.57
C GLU A 74 -13.10 -8.38 20.09
N ALA A 75 -12.55 -7.61 21.03
CA ALA A 75 -11.32 -7.95 21.72
C ALA A 75 -11.53 -9.27 22.48
N VAL A 76 -10.76 -10.30 22.15
CA VAL A 76 -10.84 -11.59 22.83
C VAL A 76 -10.03 -11.51 24.13
N SER A 77 -10.72 -11.20 25.24
CA SER A 77 -10.21 -11.54 26.57
C SER A 77 -10.66 -12.96 26.93
N ILE A 78 -9.77 -13.94 26.85
CA ILE A 78 -10.05 -15.29 27.37
C ILE A 78 -9.85 -15.27 28.88
N GLN A 79 -10.94 -15.11 29.64
CA GLN A 79 -10.95 -15.50 31.04
C GLN A 79 -11.16 -17.01 31.13
N ILE A 80 -10.20 -17.72 31.71
CA ILE A 80 -10.35 -19.13 32.05
C ILE A 80 -11.32 -19.24 33.23
N SER A 81 -12.59 -19.55 32.94
CA SER A 81 -13.57 -19.94 33.96
C SER A 81 -13.61 -21.46 34.05
N GLY A 82 -13.14 -22.00 35.17
CA GLY A 82 -13.24 -23.42 35.53
C GLY A 82 -13.28 -23.55 37.04
N GLU A 83 -14.44 -23.97 37.53
CA GLU A 83 -14.86 -24.08 38.93
C GLU A 83 -13.83 -24.71 39.88
N LYS A 84 -13.67 -24.08 41.05
CA LYS A 84 -13.65 -24.77 42.36
C LYS A 84 -13.96 -23.78 43.48
N GLU A 85 -15.21 -23.30 43.49
CA GLU A 85 -15.88 -22.86 44.71
C GLU A 85 -16.20 -24.09 45.59
N GLU A 86 -15.15 -24.69 46.17
CA GLU A 86 -15.31 -25.58 47.32
C GLU A 86 -14.08 -25.56 48.26
N ALA A 87 -13.02 -24.82 47.93
CA ALA A 87 -11.84 -24.69 48.79
C ALA A 87 -11.87 -23.46 49.73
N VAL A 88 -12.81 -22.52 49.54
CA VAL A 88 -12.92 -21.32 50.40
C VAL A 88 -14.00 -21.46 51.49
N ALA A 89 -14.85 -22.50 51.40
CA ALA A 89 -15.86 -22.81 52.42
C ALA A 89 -15.30 -23.54 53.67
N ALA A 90 -14.03 -23.97 53.67
CA ALA A 90 -13.43 -24.69 54.80
C ALA A 90 -12.59 -23.81 55.76
N LEU A 91 -12.37 -22.52 55.45
CA LEU A 91 -11.51 -21.63 56.26
C LEU A 91 -12.25 -20.58 57.10
N SER A 92 -13.59 -20.47 57.00
CA SER A 92 -14.42 -19.58 57.83
C SER A 92 -15.10 -20.27 59.02
N ALA A 93 -14.83 -21.55 59.28
CA ALA A 93 -15.34 -22.28 60.43
C ALA A 93 -14.29 -22.39 61.56
N ARG A 94 -13.77 -21.27 62.06
CA ARG A 94 -13.20 -21.17 63.41
C ARG A 94 -12.99 -19.72 63.83
N GLY A 95 -13.89 -19.22 64.69
CA GLY A 95 -13.50 -18.21 65.68
C GLY A 95 -14.19 -16.85 65.63
N THR A 96 -15.45 -16.84 66.08
CA THR A 96 -15.98 -15.85 67.05
C THR A 96 -15.90 -14.35 66.73
N SER A 97 -17.02 -13.85 66.20
CA SER A 97 -17.87 -12.75 66.71
C SER A 97 -17.24 -11.43 67.23
N SER A 98 -17.58 -10.37 66.48
CA SER A 98 -18.26 -9.14 66.95
C SER A 98 -17.54 -8.19 67.93
N GLU A 99 -17.16 -7.02 67.43
CA GLU A 99 -17.77 -5.71 67.77
C GLU A 99 -16.97 -4.55 67.12
N THR A 100 -17.14 -4.31 65.82
CA THR A 100 -16.68 -3.04 65.18
C THR A 100 -17.52 -2.62 63.96
N SER A 101 -18.62 -3.29 63.64
CA SER A 101 -19.41 -3.04 62.42
C SER A 101 -20.39 -1.85 62.47
N LYS A 102 -20.21 -0.88 63.37
CA LYS A 102 -21.14 0.27 63.50
C LYS A 102 -20.54 1.67 63.30
N ALA A 103 -19.26 1.81 62.92
CA ALA A 103 -18.63 3.12 62.75
C ALA A 103 -18.25 3.50 61.30
N SER A 104 -18.45 2.63 60.30
CA SER A 104 -18.05 2.93 58.91
C SER A 104 -19.23 3.16 57.95
N LEU A 105 -20.47 3.06 58.44
CA LEU A 105 -21.70 3.35 57.69
C LEU A 105 -22.12 4.81 57.90
N GLN A 106 -21.32 5.76 57.41
CA GLN A 106 -21.75 7.15 57.22
C GLN A 106 -20.85 7.92 56.24
N LEU A 107 -20.58 7.34 55.06
CA LEU A 107 -20.17 8.14 53.89
C LEU A 107 -20.45 7.42 52.58
N ALA A 108 -21.64 6.87 52.43
CA ALA A 108 -22.17 6.37 51.16
C ALA A 108 -23.69 6.47 51.20
N ALA A 109 -24.24 7.59 50.71
CA ALA A 109 -25.58 7.73 50.15
C ALA A 109 -25.99 9.21 50.09
N VAL A 110 -25.71 9.88 48.97
CA VAL A 110 -26.66 10.86 48.42
C VAL A 110 -26.91 10.51 46.95
N LYS A 111 -27.97 9.71 46.79
CA LYS A 111 -28.95 9.63 45.69
C LYS A 111 -28.50 9.68 44.22
N GLU A 112 -28.71 8.54 43.57
CA GLU A 112 -29.25 8.40 42.22
C GLU A 112 -30.59 9.14 42.07
N GLN A 113 -30.84 9.82 40.94
CA GLN A 113 -31.48 9.21 39.78
C GLN A 113 -31.53 10.20 38.60
N ASP A 114 -31.34 9.64 37.39
CA ASP A 114 -32.10 9.92 36.16
C ASP A 114 -31.31 10.41 34.92
N THR A 115 -31.00 9.41 34.10
CA THR A 115 -31.01 9.35 32.63
C THR A 115 -30.58 10.58 31.80
N GLY A 116 -29.30 10.60 31.46
CA GLY A 116 -28.81 11.18 30.21
C GLY A 116 -28.20 10.07 29.36
N THR A 117 -28.97 9.55 28.41
CA THR A 117 -28.54 8.62 27.36
C THR A 117 -27.19 9.05 26.78
N LEU A 118 -26.13 8.27 26.97
CA LEU A 118 -24.99 8.32 26.06
C LEU A 118 -25.48 7.68 24.76
N SER A 119 -25.87 8.57 23.86
CA SER A 119 -26.22 8.29 22.48
C SER A 119 -25.22 7.32 21.85
N GLN A 120 -25.78 6.24 21.31
CA GLN A 120 -25.48 5.65 20.01
C GLN A 120 -24.23 6.16 19.31
N ASP A 121 -23.41 5.20 18.88
CA ASP A 121 -22.55 5.30 17.72
C ASP A 121 -21.61 6.53 17.74
N VAL A 122 -20.39 6.35 18.25
CA VAL A 122 -19.27 7.02 17.58
C VAL A 122 -19.10 6.31 16.24
N GLU A 123 -20.05 6.56 15.34
CA GLU A 123 -19.88 6.40 13.90
C GLU A 123 -18.56 7.11 13.62
N GLU A 124 -17.52 6.34 13.33
CA GLU A 124 -16.20 6.86 12.96
C GLU A 124 -16.46 7.86 11.84
N LYS A 125 -16.45 9.15 12.18
CA LYS A 125 -17.07 10.17 11.34
C LYS A 125 -16.23 10.26 10.09
N LYS A 126 -16.66 9.58 9.01
CA LYS A 126 -15.92 9.55 7.75
C LYS A 126 -15.58 10.99 7.40
N PRO A 127 -14.30 11.30 7.14
CA PRO A 127 -13.90 12.66 6.86
C PRO A 127 -14.78 13.21 5.72
N ASP A 128 -15.39 14.38 5.95
CA ASP A 128 -16.36 14.96 5.01
C ASP A 128 -15.71 15.28 3.65
N LYS A 129 -14.37 15.40 3.64
CA LYS A 129 -13.54 15.59 2.44
C LYS A 129 -12.24 14.78 2.51
N VAL A 130 -12.02 13.91 1.53
CA VAL A 130 -10.82 13.08 1.38
C VAL A 130 -10.16 13.34 0.04
N VAL A 131 -8.84 13.48 0.04
CA VAL A 131 -8.01 13.52 -1.16
C VAL A 131 -7.11 12.29 -1.21
N TYR A 132 -7.13 11.64 -2.37
CA TYR A 132 -6.27 10.52 -2.69
C TYR A 132 -5.20 11.03 -3.65
N LEU A 133 -4.01 11.30 -3.11
CA LEU A 133 -2.85 11.60 -3.94
C LEU A 133 -2.37 10.31 -4.59
N THR A 134 -2.18 10.35 -5.91
CA THR A 134 -1.76 9.17 -6.66
C THR A 134 -0.56 9.47 -7.56
N PHE A 135 0.36 8.52 -7.64
CA PHE A 135 1.61 8.64 -8.40
C PHE A 135 1.76 7.48 -9.39
N ASP A 136 1.97 7.81 -10.66
CA ASP A 136 2.14 6.85 -11.74
C ASP A 136 3.62 6.78 -12.20
N ASP A 137 3.95 5.67 -12.89
CA ASP A 137 5.22 5.37 -13.58
C ASP A 137 6.42 4.96 -12.72
N GLY A 138 6.31 5.03 -11.39
CA GLY A 138 7.32 4.54 -10.46
C GLY A 138 7.48 3.00 -10.39
N PRO A 139 8.41 2.51 -9.54
CA PRO A 139 9.38 3.29 -8.79
C PRO A 139 10.50 3.87 -9.67
N SER A 140 11.06 4.99 -9.25
CA SER A 140 12.15 5.70 -9.92
C SER A 140 13.06 6.44 -8.93
N VAL A 141 14.04 7.17 -9.46
CA VAL A 141 14.93 8.04 -8.66
C VAL A 141 14.18 9.10 -7.84
N HIS A 142 12.92 9.41 -8.17
CA HIS A 142 12.11 10.41 -7.46
C HIS A 142 11.17 9.80 -6.41
N THR A 143 10.95 8.50 -6.42
CA THR A 143 10.01 7.84 -5.50
C THR A 143 10.40 8.06 -4.04
N LYS A 144 11.70 7.95 -3.72
CA LYS A 144 12.18 8.22 -2.36
C LYS A 144 11.90 9.67 -1.93
N ASP A 145 12.14 10.65 -2.81
CA ASP A 145 11.88 12.06 -2.48
C ASP A 145 10.40 12.31 -2.22
N VAL A 146 9.51 11.65 -2.99
CA VAL A 146 8.06 11.69 -2.75
C VAL A 146 7.72 11.10 -1.39
N LEU A 147 8.24 9.90 -1.06
CA LEU A 147 8.01 9.24 0.23
C LEU A 147 8.48 10.11 1.41
N ASP A 148 9.66 10.72 1.31
CA ASP A 148 10.20 11.60 2.35
C ASP A 148 9.28 12.82 2.60
N ILE A 149 8.69 13.39 1.54
CA ILE A 149 7.72 14.49 1.65
C ILE A 149 6.41 14.00 2.27
N LEU A 150 5.87 12.86 1.83
CA LEU A 150 4.63 12.29 2.36
C LEU A 150 4.76 11.98 3.87
N ALA A 151 5.90 11.40 4.28
CA ALA A 151 6.22 11.10 5.67
C ALA A 151 6.32 12.38 6.50
N LYS A 152 7.08 13.38 6.03
CA LYS A 152 7.22 14.69 6.70
C LYS A 152 5.87 15.39 6.87
N GLU A 153 4.99 15.27 5.90
CA GLU A 153 3.65 15.86 5.94
C GLU A 153 2.62 14.98 6.66
N ARG A 154 3.01 13.78 7.10
CA ARG A 154 2.16 12.76 7.74
C ARG A 154 0.90 12.44 6.91
N VAL A 155 1.07 12.24 5.60
CA VAL A 155 -0.02 11.90 4.67
C VAL A 155 0.27 10.58 3.96
N LYS A 156 -0.78 9.87 3.54
CA LYS A 156 -0.67 8.65 2.74
C LYS A 156 -1.10 8.90 1.29
N ALA A 157 -0.68 8.03 0.38
CA ALA A 157 -0.88 8.14 -1.05
C ALA A 157 -0.97 6.74 -1.70
N THR A 158 -1.27 6.69 -3.00
CA THR A 158 -1.32 5.46 -3.79
C THR A 158 -0.34 5.52 -4.95
N PHE A 159 0.45 4.46 -5.15
CA PHE A 159 1.45 4.37 -6.21
C PHE A 159 1.02 3.32 -7.23
N PHE A 160 0.77 3.73 -8.48
CA PHE A 160 0.52 2.82 -9.58
C PHE A 160 1.85 2.56 -10.31
N VAL A 161 2.43 1.39 -10.03
CA VAL A 161 3.79 1.08 -10.46
C VAL A 161 3.84 0.26 -11.75
N LEU A 162 4.91 0.46 -12.51
CA LEU A 162 5.21 -0.35 -13.70
C LEU A 162 5.89 -1.66 -13.31
N GLY A 163 5.43 -2.78 -13.85
CA GLY A 163 5.98 -4.10 -13.56
C GLY A 163 7.48 -4.21 -13.83
N GLN A 164 7.97 -3.62 -14.93
CA GLN A 164 9.40 -3.62 -15.24
C GLN A 164 10.24 -2.81 -14.23
N HIS A 165 9.68 -1.75 -13.65
CA HIS A 165 10.34 -0.94 -12.64
C HIS A 165 10.29 -1.62 -11.27
N ALA A 166 9.12 -2.12 -10.87
CA ALA A 166 8.95 -2.91 -9.66
C ALA A 166 9.90 -4.11 -9.61
N LYS A 167 10.06 -4.83 -10.73
CA LYS A 167 10.99 -5.96 -10.83
C LYS A 167 12.45 -5.57 -10.62
N ARG A 168 12.83 -4.36 -11.08
CA ARG A 168 14.20 -3.83 -10.98
C ARG A 168 14.49 -3.28 -9.58
N ASP A 169 13.50 -2.69 -8.93
CA ASP A 169 13.62 -2.00 -7.65
C ASP A 169 12.56 -2.51 -6.65
N GLN A 170 12.73 -3.77 -6.25
CA GLN A 170 11.78 -4.48 -5.38
C GLN A 170 11.78 -3.90 -3.96
N GLU A 171 12.95 -3.46 -3.48
CA GLU A 171 13.12 -2.84 -2.17
C GLU A 171 12.31 -1.54 -2.05
N MET A 172 12.30 -0.70 -3.11
CA MET A 172 11.48 0.50 -3.11
C MET A 172 9.98 0.18 -3.09
N VAL A 173 9.53 -0.88 -3.78
CA VAL A 173 8.14 -1.35 -3.71
C VAL A 173 7.77 -1.77 -2.29
N GLN A 174 8.63 -2.53 -1.61
CA GLN A 174 8.43 -2.90 -0.20
C GLN A 174 8.40 -1.66 0.70
N THR A 175 9.33 -0.72 0.48
CA THR A 175 9.40 0.54 1.24
C THR A 175 8.10 1.35 1.11
N ILE A 176 7.51 1.43 -0.09
CA ILE A 176 6.21 2.09 -0.31
C ILE A 176 5.12 1.42 0.55
N ALA A 177 5.05 0.08 0.51
CA ALA A 177 4.04 -0.68 1.25
C ALA A 177 4.22 -0.58 2.77
N GLU A 178 5.44 -0.75 3.27
CA GLU A 178 5.79 -0.65 4.70
C GLU A 178 5.55 0.76 5.26
N ALA A 179 5.71 1.80 4.43
CA ALA A 179 5.35 3.16 4.77
C ALA A 179 3.83 3.41 4.81
N GLY A 180 3.00 2.37 4.58
CA GLY A 180 1.54 2.44 4.65
C GLY A 180 0.88 3.12 3.46
N HIS A 181 1.54 3.16 2.31
CA HIS A 181 0.95 3.59 1.06
C HIS A 181 0.32 2.41 0.31
N ALA A 182 -0.71 2.67 -0.49
CA ALA A 182 -1.27 1.61 -1.34
C ALA A 182 -0.47 1.47 -2.63
N ILE A 183 -0.36 0.25 -3.11
CA ILE A 183 0.26 -0.07 -4.39
C ILE A 183 -0.82 -0.53 -5.36
N GLY A 184 -0.72 -0.06 -6.60
CA GLY A 184 -1.54 -0.46 -7.72
C GLY A 184 -0.69 -0.81 -8.94
N ASN A 185 -1.32 -1.46 -9.90
CA ASN A 185 -0.69 -1.94 -11.13
C ASN A 185 -0.89 -0.93 -12.26
N HIS A 186 0.19 -0.53 -12.93
CA HIS A 186 0.17 0.42 -14.04
C HIS A 186 0.60 -0.18 -15.39
N SER A 187 0.35 -1.48 -15.61
CA SER A 187 0.92 -2.28 -16.71
C SER A 187 2.42 -2.57 -16.53
N TYR A 188 3.02 -3.26 -17.52
CA TYR A 188 4.40 -3.72 -17.40
C TYR A 188 5.40 -2.70 -17.93
N ASN A 189 5.19 -2.18 -19.14
CA ASN A 189 6.15 -1.31 -19.82
C ASN A 189 5.62 0.08 -20.24
N HIS A 190 4.30 0.32 -20.10
CA HIS A 190 3.65 1.58 -20.51
C HIS A 190 3.72 1.89 -22.03
N GLU A 191 3.92 0.88 -22.89
CA GLU A 191 3.96 1.08 -24.34
C GLU A 191 2.56 1.04 -24.96
N TYR A 192 2.00 2.22 -25.21
CA TYR A 192 0.61 2.40 -25.65
C TYR A 192 0.17 1.53 -26.83
N LYS A 193 0.98 1.46 -27.90
CA LYS A 193 0.61 0.72 -29.11
C LYS A 193 0.51 -0.78 -28.87
N GLU A 194 1.39 -1.31 -28.03
CA GLU A 194 1.38 -2.72 -27.64
C GLU A 194 0.18 -2.96 -26.73
N LEU A 195 0.12 -2.20 -25.64
CA LEU A 195 -0.88 -2.30 -24.58
C LEU A 195 -2.31 -2.25 -25.11
N TYR A 196 -2.57 -1.37 -26.08
CA TYR A 196 -3.91 -1.09 -26.59
C TYR A 196 -4.21 -1.68 -27.97
N GLY A 197 -3.30 -2.50 -28.53
CA GLY A 197 -3.53 -3.23 -29.77
C GLY A 197 -4.55 -4.38 -29.61
N SER A 198 -4.64 -4.98 -28.41
CA SER A 198 -5.67 -5.98 -28.09
C SER A 198 -5.86 -6.12 -26.58
N PHE A 199 -7.03 -6.57 -26.14
CA PHE A 199 -7.26 -6.88 -24.72
C PHE A 199 -6.31 -7.99 -24.21
N ARG A 200 -5.91 -8.93 -25.08
CA ARG A 200 -4.97 -9.98 -24.70
C ARG A 200 -3.63 -9.43 -24.26
N GLU A 201 -3.12 -8.42 -24.96
CA GLU A 201 -1.85 -7.80 -24.62
C GLU A 201 -1.95 -6.95 -23.36
N PHE A 202 -3.04 -6.18 -23.23
CA PHE A 202 -3.35 -5.48 -21.99
C PHE A 202 -3.36 -6.45 -20.79
N TRP A 203 -4.14 -7.54 -20.91
CA TRP A 203 -4.27 -8.55 -19.88
C TRP A 203 -2.92 -9.21 -19.54
N ARG A 204 -2.11 -9.54 -20.56
CA ARG A 204 -0.78 -10.13 -20.38
C ARG A 204 0.10 -9.23 -19.50
N GLN A 205 0.14 -7.92 -19.80
CA GLN A 205 0.94 -6.97 -19.02
C GLN A 205 0.41 -6.76 -17.60
N ILE A 206 -0.92 -6.74 -17.41
CA ILE A 206 -1.51 -6.66 -16.07
C ILE A 206 -1.13 -7.90 -15.26
N ARG A 207 -1.28 -9.11 -15.80
CA ARG A 207 -0.92 -10.35 -15.11
C ARG A 207 0.57 -10.46 -14.82
N GLU A 208 1.42 -10.07 -15.76
CA GLU A 208 2.87 -10.06 -15.57
C GLU A 208 3.28 -9.13 -14.43
N THR A 209 2.70 -7.93 -14.40
CA THR A 209 2.93 -6.96 -13.31
C THR A 209 2.34 -7.44 -11.99
N GLY A 210 1.15 -8.03 -12.03
CA GLY A 210 0.49 -8.61 -10.86
C GLY A 210 1.34 -9.70 -10.21
N LYS A 211 1.93 -10.59 -11.00
CA LYS A 211 2.86 -11.61 -10.51
C LYS A 211 4.11 -11.01 -9.87
N VAL A 212 4.71 -10.00 -10.51
CA VAL A 212 5.87 -9.30 -9.92
C VAL A 212 5.50 -8.69 -8.56
N LEU A 213 4.32 -8.08 -8.45
CA LEU A 213 3.87 -7.48 -7.20
C LEU A 213 3.53 -8.53 -6.14
N GLU A 214 2.90 -9.64 -6.52
CA GLU A 214 2.65 -10.79 -5.63
C GLU A 214 3.95 -11.38 -5.08
N ASP A 215 4.96 -11.57 -5.95
CA ASP A 215 6.27 -12.09 -5.55
C ASP A 215 6.99 -11.15 -4.55
N ILE A 216 6.74 -9.82 -4.61
CA ILE A 216 7.37 -8.81 -3.74
C ILE A 216 6.60 -8.60 -2.43
N LEU A 217 5.26 -8.54 -2.51
CA LEU A 217 4.37 -8.11 -1.43
C LEU A 217 3.68 -9.27 -0.72
N GLY A 218 3.70 -10.48 -1.29
CA GLY A 218 2.92 -11.62 -0.82
C GLY A 218 1.43 -11.56 -1.19
N TYR A 219 1.00 -10.53 -1.92
CA TYR A 219 -0.35 -10.39 -2.44
C TYR A 219 -0.37 -9.64 -3.77
N GLU A 220 -1.37 -9.91 -4.60
CA GLU A 220 -1.56 -9.20 -5.85
C GLU A 220 -2.53 -8.01 -5.68
N PRO A 221 -2.09 -6.75 -5.94
CA PRO A 221 -2.96 -5.60 -5.76
C PRO A 221 -4.19 -5.59 -6.67
N ARG A 222 -5.34 -5.24 -6.08
CA ARG A 222 -6.62 -5.05 -6.78
C ARG A 222 -6.66 -3.82 -7.68
N LEU A 223 -5.90 -2.79 -7.34
CA LEU A 223 -5.97 -1.47 -7.96
C LEU A 223 -5.22 -1.49 -9.28
N VAL A 224 -5.87 -1.04 -10.36
CA VAL A 224 -5.25 -0.88 -11.67
C VAL A 224 -5.48 0.53 -12.16
N ARG A 225 -4.44 1.13 -12.74
CA ARG A 225 -4.58 2.35 -13.53
C ARG A 225 -4.10 2.10 -14.94
N ALA A 226 -4.91 2.48 -15.90
CA ALA A 226 -4.57 2.36 -17.31
C ALA A 226 -3.56 3.47 -17.69
N PRO A 227 -2.42 3.14 -18.30
CA PRO A 227 -1.55 4.10 -18.98
C PRO A 227 -2.32 5.13 -19.81
N GLY A 228 -2.11 6.41 -19.53
CA GLY A 228 -2.81 7.52 -20.22
C GLY A 228 -4.32 7.59 -19.98
N GLY A 229 -4.84 6.89 -18.96
CA GLY A 229 -6.24 6.89 -18.57
C GLY A 229 -7.13 5.99 -19.45
N THR A 230 -8.36 5.75 -19.00
CA THR A 230 -9.32 4.91 -19.74
C THR A 230 -10.00 5.63 -20.91
N ALA A 231 -10.04 6.96 -20.92
CA ALA A 231 -10.70 7.75 -21.96
C ALA A 231 -10.09 7.45 -23.35
N MET A 232 -10.94 7.03 -24.29
CA MET A 232 -10.56 6.56 -25.64
C MET A 232 -9.65 5.31 -25.72
N ASN A 233 -9.08 4.89 -24.58
CA ASN A 233 -8.24 3.70 -24.44
C ASN A 233 -9.04 2.48 -23.98
N PHE A 234 -10.15 2.62 -23.28
CA PHE A 234 -10.98 1.48 -22.88
C PHE A 234 -12.31 1.49 -23.63
N ASP A 235 -12.85 0.29 -23.85
CA ASP A 235 -14.24 0.09 -24.18
C ASP A 235 -14.93 -0.71 -23.06
N LYS A 236 -16.24 -0.94 -23.20
CA LYS A 236 -17.04 -1.65 -22.19
C LYS A 236 -16.46 -3.03 -21.84
N GLN A 237 -15.91 -3.74 -22.82
CA GLN A 237 -15.36 -5.08 -22.62
C GLN A 237 -14.12 -5.05 -21.71
N TYR A 238 -13.27 -4.01 -21.79
CA TYR A 238 -12.14 -3.88 -20.86
C TYR A 238 -12.62 -3.79 -19.42
N PHE A 239 -13.60 -2.94 -19.13
CA PHE A 239 -14.15 -2.80 -17.78
C PHE A 239 -14.80 -4.08 -17.27
N GLU A 240 -15.61 -4.74 -18.10
CA GLU A 240 -16.30 -5.99 -17.76
C GLU A 240 -15.29 -7.11 -17.43
N LEU A 241 -14.27 -7.30 -18.26
CA LEU A 241 -13.28 -8.36 -18.06
C LEU A 241 -12.34 -8.08 -16.88
N MET A 242 -11.96 -6.82 -16.67
CA MET A 242 -11.16 -6.44 -15.49
C MET A 242 -11.95 -6.63 -14.19
N GLN A 243 -13.23 -6.26 -14.19
CA GLN A 243 -14.11 -6.50 -13.05
C GLN A 243 -14.34 -8.00 -12.81
N GLN A 244 -14.56 -8.80 -13.86
CA GLN A 244 -14.70 -10.25 -13.77
C GLN A 244 -13.46 -10.91 -13.15
N ALA A 245 -12.27 -10.36 -13.41
CA ALA A 245 -11.02 -10.80 -12.81
C ALA A 245 -10.79 -10.33 -11.37
N GLY A 246 -11.61 -9.41 -10.85
CA GLY A 246 -11.52 -8.87 -9.48
C GLY A 246 -10.78 -7.53 -9.34
N TYR A 247 -10.29 -6.97 -10.44
CA TYR A 247 -9.57 -5.69 -10.44
C TYR A 247 -10.50 -4.48 -10.39
N LEU A 248 -9.99 -3.40 -9.81
CA LEU A 248 -10.64 -2.09 -9.74
C LEU A 248 -9.84 -1.09 -10.55
N VAL A 249 -10.42 -0.63 -11.66
CA VAL A 249 -9.78 0.33 -12.56
C VAL A 249 -10.09 1.75 -12.12
N TYR A 250 -9.05 2.54 -11.82
CA TYR A 250 -9.12 3.92 -11.36
C TYR A 250 -8.49 4.91 -12.35
N ASP A 251 -9.27 5.91 -12.75
CA ASP A 251 -8.80 7.16 -13.35
C ASP A 251 -8.56 8.22 -12.24
N TRP A 252 -8.87 9.49 -12.52
CA TRP A 252 -8.66 10.62 -11.63
C TRP A 252 -9.73 11.71 -11.85
N HIS A 253 -9.91 12.56 -10.83
CA HIS A 253 -10.75 13.76 -10.93
C HIS A 253 -9.94 14.98 -11.34
N VAL A 254 -8.70 15.08 -10.83
CA VAL A 254 -7.81 16.22 -11.02
C VAL A 254 -6.53 15.72 -11.67
N ASP A 255 -6.26 16.22 -12.88
CA ASP A 255 -4.98 16.04 -13.55
C ASP A 255 -4.04 17.18 -13.13
N SER A 256 -2.90 16.85 -12.51
CA SER A 256 -1.90 17.87 -12.14
C SER A 256 -1.22 18.50 -13.36
N GLY A 257 -1.31 17.85 -14.53
CA GLY A 257 -0.68 18.28 -15.77
C GLY A 257 0.84 18.19 -15.74
N ASP A 258 1.43 17.48 -14.79
CA ASP A 258 2.88 17.30 -14.66
C ASP A 258 3.51 16.49 -15.81
N SER A 259 2.69 15.74 -16.56
CA SER A 259 3.07 15.02 -17.77
C SER A 259 2.70 15.74 -19.08
N LYS A 260 2.15 16.98 -19.03
CA LYS A 260 1.76 17.76 -20.24
C LYS A 260 2.91 17.93 -21.23
N ARG A 261 4.13 18.10 -20.72
CA ARG A 261 5.38 18.19 -21.49
C ARG A 261 6.56 17.85 -20.58
N ARG A 262 7.74 17.64 -21.17
CA ARG A 262 8.96 17.45 -20.37
C ARG A 262 9.26 18.71 -19.54
N GLY A 263 9.42 18.54 -18.23
CA GLY A 263 9.83 19.62 -17.32
C GLY A 263 8.77 20.69 -17.10
N VAL A 264 7.48 20.31 -16.96
CA VAL A 264 6.42 21.23 -16.51
C VAL A 264 6.85 21.85 -15.17
N PRO A 265 6.95 23.19 -15.05
CA PRO A 265 7.41 23.80 -13.82
C PRO A 265 6.48 23.53 -12.65
N ALA A 266 7.03 23.33 -11.45
CA ALA A 266 6.25 23.05 -10.24
C ALA A 266 5.07 24.02 -10.01
N LYS A 267 5.27 25.32 -10.31
CA LYS A 267 4.21 26.34 -10.19
C LYS A 267 3.02 26.09 -11.11
N GLU A 268 3.25 25.57 -12.31
CA GLU A 268 2.20 25.23 -13.27
C GLU A 268 1.43 23.97 -12.83
N ILE A 269 2.14 22.98 -12.26
CA ILE A 269 1.56 21.78 -11.66
C ILE A 269 0.61 22.18 -10.53
N VAL A 270 1.09 22.97 -9.57
CA VAL A 270 0.27 23.47 -8.45
C VAL A 270 -0.94 24.25 -8.97
N SER A 271 -0.75 25.13 -9.95
CA SER A 271 -1.83 25.92 -10.53
C SER A 271 -2.91 25.04 -11.16
N SER A 272 -2.51 23.98 -11.88
CA SER A 272 -3.44 23.03 -12.50
C SER A 272 -4.24 22.27 -11.43
N VAL A 273 -3.57 21.79 -10.36
CA VAL A 273 -4.26 21.13 -9.23
C VAL A 273 -5.26 22.06 -8.55
N LYS A 274 -4.90 23.33 -8.34
CA LYS A 274 -5.78 24.34 -7.72
C LYS A 274 -7.00 24.71 -8.56
N GLN A 275 -6.95 24.49 -9.88
CA GLN A 275 -8.08 24.69 -10.79
C GLN A 275 -9.04 23.49 -10.82
N GLY A 276 -8.61 22.34 -10.31
CA GLY A 276 -9.44 21.14 -10.21
C GLY A 276 -10.63 21.31 -9.25
N ALA A 277 -11.67 20.51 -9.47
CA ALA A 277 -12.85 20.52 -8.62
C ALA A 277 -12.53 19.99 -7.21
N LEU A 278 -13.02 20.68 -6.19
CA LEU A 278 -12.95 20.24 -4.79
C LEU A 278 -14.17 19.38 -4.45
N LEU A 279 -14.08 18.08 -4.77
CA LEU A 279 -15.13 17.09 -4.49
C LEU A 279 -14.98 16.52 -3.09
N LYS A 280 -16.04 15.89 -2.54
CA LYS A 280 -15.94 15.17 -1.26
C LYS A 280 -14.86 14.09 -1.29
N GLU A 281 -14.73 13.40 -2.41
CA GLU A 281 -13.64 12.45 -2.67
C GLU A 281 -12.91 12.91 -3.94
N THR A 282 -11.64 13.27 -3.82
CA THR A 282 -10.85 13.80 -4.92
C THR A 282 -9.64 12.90 -5.19
N VAL A 283 -9.50 12.41 -6.41
CA VAL A 283 -8.34 11.60 -6.84
C VAL A 283 -7.47 12.48 -7.71
N VAL A 284 -6.21 12.67 -7.31
CA VAL A 284 -5.26 13.56 -7.99
C VAL A 284 -4.21 12.72 -8.69
N LEU A 285 -4.09 12.88 -10.02
CA LEU A 285 -3.05 12.27 -10.84
C LEU A 285 -1.77 13.11 -10.79
N MET A 286 -0.68 12.45 -10.41
CA MET A 286 0.70 12.92 -10.48
C MET A 286 1.59 11.75 -10.90
N HIS A 287 2.87 12.02 -11.14
CA HIS A 287 3.82 11.00 -11.56
C HIS A 287 5.09 11.07 -10.70
N ASP A 288 5.60 9.90 -10.28
CA ASP A 288 6.91 9.75 -9.65
C ASP A 288 7.91 9.02 -10.57
N GLY A 289 7.54 8.79 -11.84
CA GLY A 289 8.42 8.28 -12.88
C GLY A 289 9.64 9.16 -13.18
N ALA A 290 10.60 8.61 -13.91
CA ALA A 290 11.83 9.32 -14.25
C ALA A 290 11.54 10.63 -15.01
N GLY A 291 12.11 11.74 -14.57
CA GLY A 291 11.91 13.06 -15.18
C GLY A 291 10.84 13.93 -14.53
N HIS A 292 10.16 13.43 -13.49
CA HIS A 292 9.13 14.15 -12.73
C HIS A 292 9.66 14.87 -11.47
N GLY A 293 10.93 15.30 -11.48
CA GLY A 293 11.51 16.07 -10.37
C GLY A 293 10.80 17.41 -10.06
N GLU A 294 10.05 17.97 -11.01
CA GLU A 294 9.20 19.14 -10.75
C GLU A 294 7.93 18.78 -9.97
N THR A 295 7.39 17.57 -10.12
CA THR A 295 6.28 17.05 -9.31
C THR A 295 6.70 16.97 -7.84
N VAL A 296 7.91 16.47 -7.56
CA VAL A 296 8.50 16.44 -6.21
C VAL A 296 8.52 17.84 -5.59
N LYS A 297 8.92 18.87 -6.35
CA LYS A 297 8.95 20.26 -5.89
C LYS A 297 7.56 20.85 -5.65
N ALA A 298 6.56 20.44 -6.44
CA ALA A 298 5.18 20.91 -6.33
C ALA A 298 4.43 20.30 -5.13
N LEU A 299 4.78 19.06 -4.76
CA LEU A 299 4.05 18.22 -3.81
C LEU A 299 3.78 18.90 -2.44
N PRO A 300 4.74 19.57 -1.77
CA PRO A 300 4.47 20.22 -0.49
C PRO A 300 3.39 21.31 -0.57
N GLU A 301 3.35 22.09 -1.66
CA GLU A 301 2.33 23.13 -1.83
C GLU A 301 0.96 22.52 -2.17
N ILE A 302 0.93 21.41 -2.91
CA ILE A 302 -0.31 20.66 -3.20
C ILE A 302 -0.90 20.10 -1.90
N ILE A 303 -0.08 19.48 -1.06
CA ILE A 303 -0.51 18.94 0.25
C ILE A 303 -1.05 20.08 1.11
N ARG A 304 -0.32 21.19 1.23
CA ARG A 304 -0.77 22.37 1.98
C ARG A 304 -2.10 22.90 1.46
N TYR A 305 -2.25 23.01 0.14
CA TYR A 305 -3.49 23.49 -0.47
C TYR A 305 -4.71 22.65 -0.05
N TYR A 306 -4.62 21.32 -0.09
CA TYR A 306 -5.73 20.46 0.33
C TYR A 306 -5.96 20.50 1.85
N LYS A 307 -4.90 20.55 2.67
CA LYS A 307 -5.00 20.78 4.14
C LYS A 307 -5.75 22.08 4.45
N ASP A 308 -5.40 23.18 3.77
CA ASP A 308 -6.05 24.50 3.93
C ASP A 308 -7.54 24.48 3.51
N LYS A 309 -7.94 23.51 2.68
CA LYS A 309 -9.34 23.28 2.27
C LYS A 309 -10.09 22.29 3.15
N GLY A 310 -9.46 21.78 4.21
CA GLY A 310 -10.04 20.86 5.17
C GLY A 310 -10.12 19.41 4.68
N TYR A 311 -9.25 19.01 3.75
CA TYR A 311 -9.16 17.63 3.30
C TYR A 311 -8.28 16.79 4.23
N THR A 312 -8.71 15.55 4.47
CA THR A 312 -7.82 14.49 4.95
C THR A 312 -7.21 13.74 3.77
N PHE A 313 -6.12 13.02 4.02
CA PHE A 313 -5.41 12.24 3.02
C PHE A 313 -5.54 10.76 3.36
N ASP A 314 -5.86 9.94 2.37
CA ASP A 314 -5.94 8.49 2.52
C ASP A 314 -5.45 7.83 1.23
N VAL A 315 -5.27 6.52 1.29
CA VAL A 315 -4.96 5.68 0.13
C VAL A 315 -6.24 5.20 -0.53
N LEU A 316 -6.19 4.93 -1.84
CA LEU A 316 -7.27 4.21 -2.52
C LEU A 316 -7.39 2.81 -1.92
N LYS A 317 -8.62 2.42 -1.58
CA LYS A 317 -8.97 1.11 -1.04
C LYS A 317 -10.07 0.47 -1.88
N PRO A 318 -10.30 -0.85 -1.80
CA PRO A 318 -11.34 -1.50 -2.58
C PRO A 318 -12.76 -0.97 -2.32
N GLU A 319 -13.00 -0.36 -1.16
CA GLU A 319 -14.29 0.21 -0.75
C GLU A 319 -14.52 1.62 -1.32
N VAL A 320 -13.45 2.29 -1.77
CA VAL A 320 -13.57 3.58 -2.46
C VAL A 320 -14.18 3.31 -3.84
N LYS A 321 -15.18 4.10 -4.22
CA LYS A 321 -15.81 3.92 -5.54
C LYS A 321 -14.81 4.32 -6.63
N PRO A 322 -14.53 3.46 -7.62
CA PRO A 322 -13.62 3.82 -8.69
C PRO A 322 -14.09 5.02 -9.49
N VAL A 323 -13.19 5.97 -9.70
CA VAL A 323 -13.36 7.03 -10.69
C VAL A 323 -13.08 6.42 -12.05
N GLN A 324 -14.04 6.48 -12.96
CA GLN A 324 -13.88 5.94 -14.32
C GLN A 324 -14.41 6.96 -15.32
N PHE A 325 -13.61 7.24 -16.35
CA PHE A 325 -14.04 8.10 -17.44
C PHE A 325 -15.12 7.40 -18.29
N HIS A 326 -15.95 8.22 -18.92
CA HIS A 326 -16.96 7.70 -19.83
C HIS A 326 -16.30 6.98 -21.01
N VAL A 327 -16.84 5.81 -21.35
CA VAL A 327 -16.45 5.09 -22.56
C VAL A 327 -16.82 5.96 -23.76
N ALA A 328 -15.81 6.40 -24.49
CA ALA A 328 -16.00 7.20 -25.70
C ALA A 328 -16.68 6.36 -26.80
N SER A 329 -17.53 6.99 -27.60
CA SER A 329 -18.13 6.35 -28.78
C SER A 329 -17.09 6.05 -29.87
N THR A 330 -16.00 6.81 -29.89
CA THR A 330 -14.87 6.64 -30.81
C THR A 330 -13.71 5.94 -30.12
N LYS A 331 -13.16 4.90 -30.76
CA LYS A 331 -11.97 4.20 -30.28
C LYS A 331 -10.71 4.81 -30.88
N ARG A 332 -9.70 5.08 -30.05
CA ARG A 332 -8.37 5.54 -30.52
C ARG A 332 -7.58 4.43 -31.24
N TRP A 333 -7.85 3.18 -30.88
CA TRP A 333 -7.04 2.03 -31.30
C TRP A 333 -7.90 1.02 -32.06
N ALA A 334 -7.38 0.55 -33.20
CA ALA A 334 -7.91 -0.63 -33.86
C ALA A 334 -7.57 -1.87 -33.02
N ARG A 335 -8.56 -2.75 -32.77
CA ARG A 335 -8.41 -3.89 -31.86
C ARG A 335 -9.06 -5.15 -32.38
N SER A 336 -8.39 -6.27 -32.14
CA SER A 336 -8.95 -7.59 -32.31
C SER A 336 -9.87 -7.93 -31.15
N LEU A 337 -11.04 -8.50 -31.46
CA LEU A 337 -11.96 -9.04 -30.45
C LEU A 337 -11.34 -10.25 -29.76
N VAL A 338 -11.60 -10.41 -28.47
CA VAL A 338 -11.33 -11.65 -27.74
C VAL A 338 -12.52 -12.60 -27.85
N SER A 339 -12.25 -13.87 -28.16
CA SER A 339 -13.28 -14.91 -28.21
C SER A 339 -13.71 -15.35 -26.81
N SER A 340 -14.96 -15.81 -26.66
CA SER A 340 -15.47 -16.35 -25.39
C SER A 340 -14.60 -17.48 -24.83
N ALA A 341 -14.16 -18.40 -25.70
CA ALA A 341 -13.26 -19.49 -25.31
C ALA A 341 -11.91 -18.99 -24.74
N TRP A 342 -11.39 -17.87 -25.25
CA TRP A 342 -10.19 -17.27 -24.69
C TRP A 342 -10.48 -16.61 -23.34
N ILE A 343 -11.62 -15.91 -23.22
CA ILE A 343 -12.04 -15.28 -21.96
C ILE A 343 -12.18 -16.35 -20.86
N GLU A 344 -12.92 -17.43 -21.11
CA GLU A 344 -13.11 -18.53 -20.15
C GLU A 344 -11.79 -19.16 -19.72
N ALA A 345 -10.83 -19.29 -20.63
CA ALA A 345 -9.54 -19.90 -20.34
C ALA A 345 -8.55 -18.99 -19.59
N ASN A 346 -8.72 -17.66 -19.66
CA ASN A 346 -7.69 -16.70 -19.18
C ASN A 346 -8.19 -15.72 -18.11
N ILE A 347 -9.49 -15.45 -18.08
CA ILE A 347 -10.12 -14.47 -17.19
C ILE A 347 -10.83 -15.22 -16.08
N GLN A 348 -10.02 -15.71 -15.14
CA GLN A 348 -10.48 -16.28 -13.89
C GLN A 348 -10.39 -15.21 -12.79
N SER A 349 -11.18 -15.35 -11.73
CA SER A 349 -11.00 -14.52 -10.54
C SER A 349 -9.58 -14.73 -10.05
N VAL A 350 -8.79 -13.67 -10.11
CA VAL A 350 -7.46 -13.67 -9.51
C VAL A 350 -7.68 -13.50 -8.01
N ASN A 351 -6.88 -14.17 -7.18
CA ASN A 351 -6.88 -13.91 -5.74
C ASN A 351 -6.20 -12.56 -5.45
N VAL A 352 -6.86 -11.49 -5.87
CA VAL A 352 -6.39 -10.14 -5.63
C VAL A 352 -6.78 -9.73 -4.21
N SER A 353 -5.87 -9.92 -3.27
CA SER A 353 -6.00 -9.35 -1.93
C SER A 353 -5.68 -7.85 -2.00
N GLY A 354 -6.49 -7.03 -1.34
CA GLY A 354 -6.06 -5.66 -1.05
C GLY A 354 -4.87 -5.70 -0.08
N PRO A 355 -4.10 -4.61 0.07
CA PRO A 355 -3.27 -4.46 1.25
C PRO A 355 -4.20 -4.69 2.45
N VAL A 356 -4.02 -5.81 3.16
CA VAL A 356 -4.39 -5.88 4.56
C VAL A 356 -3.68 -4.67 5.15
N LYS A 357 -4.44 -3.71 5.70
CA LYS A 357 -3.93 -2.57 6.47
C LYS A 357 -2.62 -3.04 7.11
N PRO A 358 -1.42 -2.47 6.78
CA PRO A 358 -0.18 -3.02 7.30
C PRO A 358 -0.41 -3.18 8.78
N GLU A 359 -0.39 -4.44 9.23
CA GLU A 359 -0.73 -4.79 10.60
C GLU A 359 0.11 -3.83 11.43
N PRO A 360 -0.51 -3.03 12.32
CA PRO A 360 0.27 -2.15 13.16
C PRO A 360 1.39 -3.01 13.76
N LYS A 361 2.64 -2.58 13.62
CA LYS A 361 3.75 -3.30 14.24
C LYS A 361 3.39 -3.45 15.71
N MET A 362 3.14 -4.66 16.17
CA MET A 362 2.65 -4.88 17.52
C MET A 362 3.85 -5.01 18.45
N VAL A 363 3.75 -4.45 19.64
CA VAL A 363 4.62 -4.78 20.77
C VAL A 363 3.84 -5.68 21.73
N MET A 364 4.55 -6.54 22.45
CA MET A 364 3.94 -7.39 23.46
C MET A 364 4.60 -7.19 24.82
N ASP A 365 3.80 -6.80 25.81
CA ASP A 365 4.20 -6.76 27.22
C ASP A 365 3.74 -8.05 27.91
N VAL A 366 4.68 -8.80 28.45
CA VAL A 366 4.45 -10.07 29.14
C VAL A 366 4.72 -9.88 30.63
N HIS A 367 3.70 -10.12 31.47
CA HIS A 367 3.81 -10.01 32.92
C HIS A 367 3.85 -11.39 33.57
N THR A 368 4.90 -11.69 34.32
CA THR A 368 5.06 -12.93 35.09
C THR A 368 5.13 -12.65 36.59
N ASP A 369 5.07 -13.69 37.40
CA ASP A 369 5.33 -13.61 38.83
C ASP A 369 6.79 -13.26 39.19
N GLN A 370 7.69 -13.23 38.20
CA GLN A 370 9.11 -12.93 38.36
C GLN A 370 9.56 -11.63 37.67
N GLY A 371 8.68 -10.92 36.97
CA GLY A 371 9.02 -9.67 36.31
C GLY A 371 8.11 -9.35 35.12
N SER A 372 8.53 -8.39 34.31
CA SER A 372 7.84 -8.05 33.07
C SER A 372 8.83 -7.98 31.92
N LEU A 373 8.36 -8.34 30.74
CA LEU A 373 9.15 -8.46 29.53
C LEU A 373 8.45 -7.68 28.41
N HIS A 374 9.15 -6.71 27.84
CA HIS A 374 8.73 -6.01 26.63
C HIS A 374 9.33 -6.69 25.40
N LEU A 375 8.51 -6.99 24.41
CA LEU A 375 8.90 -7.60 23.15
C LEU A 375 8.59 -6.68 21.98
N GLU A 376 9.64 -6.38 21.22
CA GLU A 376 9.56 -5.63 19.98
C GLU A 376 8.90 -6.47 18.86
N PRO A 377 8.41 -5.85 17.77
CA PRO A 377 7.67 -6.54 16.71
C PRO A 377 8.41 -7.72 16.05
N ASP A 378 9.74 -7.73 16.08
CA ASP A 378 10.59 -8.80 15.52
C ASP A 378 10.98 -9.87 16.55
N GLN A 379 10.53 -9.73 17.79
CA GLN A 379 10.88 -10.60 18.92
C GLN A 379 9.79 -11.60 19.30
N PHE A 380 8.65 -11.59 18.61
CA PHE A 380 7.61 -12.58 18.77
C PHE A 380 6.87 -12.85 17.47
N LEU A 381 6.28 -14.05 17.37
CA LEU A 381 5.45 -14.47 16.25
C LEU A 381 4.20 -15.12 16.82
N SER A 382 3.03 -14.86 16.24
CA SER A 382 1.80 -15.58 16.58
C SER A 382 1.45 -16.54 15.45
N TYR A 383 1.38 -17.84 15.75
CA TYR A 383 1.05 -18.88 14.78
C TYR A 383 0.15 -19.94 15.44
N GLU A 384 -1.00 -20.25 14.82
CA GLU A 384 -1.98 -21.23 15.34
C GLU A 384 -2.31 -21.01 16.84
N ASP A 385 -2.70 -19.78 17.20
CA ASP A 385 -3.00 -19.35 18.58
C ASP A 385 -1.85 -19.53 19.60
N THR A 386 -0.64 -19.80 19.12
CA THR A 386 0.56 -19.96 19.93
C THR A 386 1.51 -18.79 19.71
N THR A 387 2.00 -18.20 20.81
CA THR A 387 3.00 -17.13 20.73
C THR A 387 4.40 -17.72 20.87
N TYR A 388 5.23 -17.47 19.87
CA TYR A 388 6.59 -17.94 19.74
C TYR A 388 7.56 -16.80 20.03
N VAL A 389 8.63 -17.11 20.76
CA VAL A 389 9.71 -16.17 21.05
C VAL A 389 11.08 -16.85 20.88
N PRO A 390 12.15 -16.11 20.52
CA PRO A 390 13.49 -16.66 20.49
C PRO A 390 13.93 -17.14 21.89
N LEU A 391 14.26 -18.43 22.02
CA LEU A 391 14.61 -19.07 23.29
C LEU A 391 15.73 -18.32 24.03
N ARG A 392 16.81 -17.97 23.31
CA ARG A 392 17.96 -17.27 23.90
C ARG A 392 17.57 -15.95 24.54
N MET A 393 16.75 -15.17 23.84
CA MET A 393 16.31 -13.85 24.29
C MET A 393 15.42 -13.99 25.53
N LEU A 394 14.42 -14.88 25.49
CA LEU A 394 13.51 -15.13 26.61
C LEU A 394 14.30 -15.50 27.88
N VAL A 395 15.21 -16.47 27.79
CA VAL A 395 16.02 -16.90 28.93
C VAL A 395 16.90 -15.77 29.46
N GLN A 396 17.54 -15.00 28.58
CA GLN A 396 18.43 -13.90 28.99
C GLN A 396 17.65 -12.78 29.70
N GLN A 397 16.47 -12.42 29.21
CA GLN A 397 15.64 -11.38 29.83
C GLN A 397 15.06 -11.81 31.17
N LEU A 398 14.88 -13.12 31.38
CA LEU A 398 14.49 -13.70 32.68
C LEU A 398 15.69 -13.94 33.62
N GLY A 399 16.90 -13.53 33.24
CA GLY A 399 18.10 -13.61 34.06
C GLY A 399 18.83 -14.97 34.01
N GLY A 400 18.48 -15.85 33.07
CA GLY A 400 19.16 -17.11 32.83
C GLY A 400 20.32 -17.01 31.83
N THR A 401 21.01 -18.13 31.59
CA THR A 401 22.08 -18.26 30.62
C THR A 401 21.80 -19.38 29.63
N VAL A 402 22.26 -19.21 28.38
CA VAL A 402 22.06 -20.18 27.30
C VAL A 402 23.40 -20.50 26.65
N ARG A 403 23.79 -21.78 26.67
CA ARG A 403 25.05 -22.30 26.16
C ARG A 403 24.80 -23.40 25.12
N TRP A 404 25.61 -23.42 24.08
CA TRP A 404 25.61 -24.52 23.13
C TRP A 404 26.48 -25.66 23.65
N ASN A 405 25.94 -26.88 23.69
CA ASN A 405 26.67 -28.09 24.02
C ASN A 405 26.89 -28.92 22.75
N ALA A 406 28.08 -28.78 22.17
CA ALA A 406 28.43 -29.43 20.91
C ALA A 406 28.51 -30.96 21.02
N GLU A 407 28.88 -31.50 22.18
CA GLU A 407 29.02 -32.95 22.40
C GLU A 407 27.65 -33.64 22.47
N ALA A 408 26.67 -32.99 23.10
CA ALA A 408 25.31 -33.49 23.25
C ALA A 408 24.33 -32.99 22.17
N ASN A 409 24.81 -32.18 21.22
CA ASN A 409 24.00 -31.54 20.16
C ASN A 409 22.73 -30.84 20.70
N ARG A 410 22.84 -30.17 21.85
CA ARG A 410 21.72 -29.54 22.54
C ARG A 410 22.08 -28.14 23.05
N VAL A 411 21.05 -27.35 23.35
CA VAL A 411 21.21 -26.03 23.99
C VAL A 411 20.98 -26.17 25.49
N ASP A 412 22.01 -25.96 26.31
CA ASP A 412 21.88 -25.96 27.76
C ASP A 412 21.44 -24.57 28.25
N VAL A 413 20.36 -24.56 29.02
CA VAL A 413 19.74 -23.41 29.67
C VAL A 413 19.94 -23.56 31.17
N ASP A 414 20.49 -22.53 31.81
CA ASP A 414 20.54 -22.43 33.27
C ASP A 414 19.73 -21.22 33.69
N TRP A 415 18.76 -21.43 34.58
CA TRP A 415 17.98 -20.35 35.13
C TRP A 415 17.58 -20.61 36.59
N ASN A 416 17.91 -19.68 37.49
CA ASN A 416 17.61 -19.77 38.92
C ASN A 416 18.02 -21.12 39.56
N GLY A 417 19.13 -21.71 39.09
CA GLY A 417 19.62 -23.01 39.57
C GLY A 417 18.89 -24.23 39.01
N LYS A 418 17.92 -24.03 38.10
CA LYS A 418 17.31 -25.10 37.31
C LYS A 418 17.97 -25.16 35.94
N GLY A 419 18.57 -26.32 35.63
CA GLY A 419 19.11 -26.60 34.31
C GLY A 419 18.10 -27.29 33.41
N ALA A 420 18.05 -26.93 32.13
CA ALA A 420 17.33 -27.67 31.11
C ALA A 420 18.11 -27.67 29.79
N GLY A 421 18.11 -28.78 29.07
CA GLY A 421 18.66 -28.91 27.72
C GLY A 421 17.55 -28.90 26.67
N PHE A 422 17.73 -28.17 25.57
CA PHE A 422 16.83 -28.20 24.41
C PHE A 422 17.48 -29.00 23.28
N ASP A 423 16.93 -30.17 22.94
CA ASP A 423 17.32 -30.95 21.77
C ASP A 423 16.69 -30.35 20.51
N LEU A 424 17.54 -29.81 19.62
CA LEU A 424 17.13 -29.18 18.38
C LEU A 424 16.61 -30.17 17.33
N THR A 425 16.95 -31.46 17.45
CA THR A 425 16.60 -32.51 16.48
C THR A 425 15.17 -33.01 16.69
N GLY A 426 14.75 -33.11 17.94
CA GLY A 426 13.40 -33.57 18.34
C GLY A 426 12.47 -32.48 18.88
N ALA A 427 12.97 -31.25 19.04
CA ALA A 427 12.29 -30.14 19.71
C ALA A 427 11.82 -30.50 21.14
N GLN A 428 12.63 -31.25 21.88
CA GLN A 428 12.30 -31.68 23.24
C GLN A 428 13.11 -30.88 24.26
N ILE A 429 12.47 -30.52 25.37
CA ILE A 429 13.17 -30.04 26.56
C ILE A 429 13.41 -31.21 27.51
N ALA A 430 14.64 -31.36 27.97
CA ALA A 430 15.04 -32.28 29.02
C ALA A 430 15.54 -31.49 30.23
N PHE A 431 15.16 -31.86 31.44
CA PHE A 431 15.66 -31.21 32.66
C PHE A 431 16.99 -31.81 33.12
N ALA A 432 17.79 -31.03 33.87
CA ALA A 432 19.08 -31.45 34.40
C ALA A 432 18.99 -32.29 35.69
N ASP A 433 17.79 -32.52 36.24
CA ASP A 433 17.57 -33.34 37.45
C ASP A 433 17.53 -34.86 37.12
N GLU A 434 17.60 -35.70 38.16
CA GLU A 434 17.76 -37.18 38.06
C GLU A 434 16.65 -37.89 37.27
N ASP A 435 15.49 -37.27 37.09
CA ASP A 435 14.33 -37.87 36.42
C ASP A 435 14.34 -37.73 34.88
N GLU A 436 15.23 -36.89 34.31
CA GLU A 436 15.38 -36.60 32.85
C GLU A 436 14.05 -36.55 32.07
N GLU A 437 12.97 -36.09 32.69
CA GLU A 437 11.64 -36.16 32.07
C GLU A 437 11.60 -35.22 30.86
N THR A 438 11.28 -35.76 29.69
CA THR A 438 11.26 -34.99 28.45
C THR A 438 9.88 -34.39 28.22
N VAL A 439 9.85 -33.07 28.07
CA VAL A 439 8.65 -32.33 27.68
C VAL A 439 8.76 -31.99 26.21
N PRO A 440 7.95 -32.59 25.32
CA PRO A 440 7.97 -32.26 23.90
C PRO A 440 7.42 -30.84 23.70
N LEU A 441 8.17 -29.99 23.00
CA LEU A 441 7.71 -28.67 22.59
C LEU A 441 7.69 -28.56 21.06
N LYS A 442 6.74 -27.81 20.53
CA LYS A 442 6.69 -27.52 19.08
C LYS A 442 7.62 -26.34 18.80
N ALA A 443 8.93 -26.53 18.71
CA ALA A 443 9.85 -25.46 18.33
C ALA A 443 10.03 -25.34 16.81
N VAL A 444 10.33 -24.12 16.36
CA VAL A 444 10.57 -23.80 14.95
C VAL A 444 11.96 -23.19 14.82
N THR A 445 12.75 -23.65 13.85
CA THR A 445 14.06 -23.04 13.55
C THR A 445 13.94 -22.21 12.29
N GLU A 446 14.10 -20.89 12.43
CA GLU A 446 14.03 -19.95 11.32
C GLU A 446 15.08 -18.85 11.52
N ARG A 447 15.78 -18.46 10.45
CA ARG A 447 16.83 -17.41 10.45
C ARG A 447 17.91 -17.60 11.53
N SER A 448 18.32 -18.83 11.77
CA SER A 448 19.29 -19.21 12.81
C SER A 448 18.84 -18.93 14.25
N LEU A 449 17.55 -18.68 14.47
CA LEU A 449 16.93 -18.58 15.79
C LEU A 449 16.06 -19.82 16.06
N THR A 450 16.08 -20.26 17.32
CA THR A 450 15.17 -21.29 17.83
C THR A 450 13.98 -20.60 18.49
N TRP A 451 12.83 -20.68 17.83
CA TRP A 451 11.57 -20.13 18.29
C TRP A 451 10.83 -21.17 19.11
N VAL A 452 10.42 -20.79 20.31
CA VAL A 452 9.77 -21.69 21.28
C VAL A 452 8.43 -21.10 21.75
N PRO A 453 7.44 -21.94 22.07
CA PRO A 453 6.17 -21.46 22.62
C PRO A 453 6.38 -20.78 23.98
N LEU A 454 6.07 -19.48 24.09
CA LEU A 454 6.32 -18.68 25.28
C LEU A 454 5.69 -19.32 26.53
N ARG A 455 4.40 -19.65 26.46
CA ARG A 455 3.65 -20.20 27.61
C ARG A 455 4.21 -21.54 28.06
N ASP A 456 4.55 -22.43 27.14
CA ASP A 456 5.03 -23.77 27.47
C ASP A 456 6.41 -23.70 28.12
N VAL A 457 7.28 -22.84 27.59
CA VAL A 457 8.61 -22.62 28.17
C VAL A 457 8.52 -22.01 29.56
N LEU A 458 7.68 -20.99 29.76
CA LEU A 458 7.45 -20.43 31.11
C LEU A 458 6.93 -21.48 32.09
N ASN A 459 5.98 -22.32 31.67
CA ASN A 459 5.46 -23.42 32.49
C ASN A 459 6.53 -24.45 32.86
N VAL A 460 7.34 -24.88 31.88
CA VAL A 460 8.47 -25.81 32.05
C VAL A 460 9.42 -25.32 33.14
N PHE A 461 9.74 -24.03 33.14
CA PHE A 461 10.64 -23.46 34.13
C PHE A 461 9.96 -23.05 35.44
N GLY A 462 8.63 -23.20 35.53
CA GLY A 462 7.85 -22.88 36.72
C GLY A 462 7.64 -21.39 36.93
N VAL A 463 7.51 -20.62 35.85
CA VAL A 463 7.20 -19.19 35.88
C VAL A 463 5.78 -18.95 35.43
N LYS A 464 5.04 -18.26 36.28
CA LYS A 464 3.61 -18.09 36.12
C LYS A 464 3.36 -16.84 35.27
N LEU A 465 2.83 -17.06 34.06
CA LEU A 465 2.28 -15.98 33.26
C LEU A 465 1.03 -15.41 33.97
N THR A 466 1.07 -14.12 34.31
CA THR A 466 -0.01 -13.43 35.04
C THR A 466 -0.90 -12.62 34.10
N ALA A 467 -0.31 -11.94 33.12
CA ALA A 467 -0.99 -11.20 32.07
C ALA A 467 -0.08 -11.07 30.85
N TYR A 468 -0.67 -10.78 29.69
CA TYR A 468 0.06 -10.26 28.54
C TYR A 468 -0.82 -9.25 27.82
N GLU A 469 -0.20 -8.22 27.27
CA GLU A 469 -0.87 -7.18 26.49
C GLU A 469 -0.16 -7.05 25.14
N VAL A 470 -0.94 -7.01 24.06
CA VAL A 470 -0.42 -6.80 22.71
C VAL A 470 -0.97 -5.47 22.24
N THR A 471 -0.09 -4.49 22.05
CA THR A 471 -0.49 -3.12 21.71
C THR A 471 0.19 -2.65 20.42
N PRO A 472 -0.43 -1.75 19.64
CA PRO A 472 0.25 -1.13 18.51
C PRO A 472 1.49 -0.37 18.98
N LEU A 473 2.64 -0.59 18.33
CA LEU A 473 3.85 0.20 18.51
C LEU A 473 3.50 1.67 18.29
N GLN A 474 3.66 2.47 19.34
CA GLN A 474 3.45 3.91 19.25
C GLN A 474 4.65 4.49 18.49
N GLU A 475 4.46 4.81 17.21
CA GLU A 475 5.42 5.63 16.47
C GLU A 475 5.48 7.01 17.13
N GLU A 476 6.65 7.42 17.63
CA GLU A 476 6.85 8.78 18.14
C GLU A 476 6.52 9.78 17.03
N VAL A 477 5.53 10.63 17.31
CA VAL A 477 4.87 11.53 16.34
C VAL A 477 5.78 12.63 15.83
#